data_AF-A0A819DZC8-F1
#
_entry.id   AF-A0A819DZC8-F1
#
_cell.length_a   1.000
_cell.length_b   1.000
_cell.length_c   1.000
_cell.angle_alpha   90.00
_cell.angle_beta   90.00
_cell.angle_gamma   90.00
#
_symmetry.space_group_name_H-M   'P 1'
#
loop_
_entity.id
_entity.type
_entity.pdbx_description
1 polymer ?
#
loop_
_entity_poly.entity_id
_entity_poly.type
_entity_poly.pdbx_seq_one_letter_code
_entity_poly.pdbx_strand_id
1 'polypeptide(L)'
;MASYSSPTPNNSLKHVEWMWKANPDPFSPSDTATWNHYSDLENLIIEEAFQDKQPRALLDDYYIDFESNLQISNIDDYKQRPIKRVERERQDKHLREARFMDLPVSVGRSFGGQYGWVSPFVIEVRRDLKLEPNDLPSKKPNIIPMLIEKAARGIIDEGKHIGKEREAEKLAKMLKEKKNAGMEEVWKRCAYLYTLESFLYKTLNAAMRLVGDKEHEQVWR
;
A
#
# COMPACT_ATOMS: atom_id res chain seq x y z
N MET A 1 4.18 -45.55 -26.20
CA MET A 1 4.38 -44.10 -26.01
C MET A 1 3.15 -43.55 -25.31
N ALA A 2 3.21 -43.34 -23.99
CA ALA A 2 2.11 -42.76 -23.23
C ALA A 2 2.43 -41.29 -22.97
N SER A 3 1.62 -40.39 -23.53
CA SER A 3 1.67 -38.95 -23.29
C SER A 3 1.08 -38.66 -21.91
N TYR A 4 1.93 -38.29 -20.96
CA TYR A 4 1.48 -37.73 -19.69
C TYR A 4 1.14 -36.26 -19.90
N SER A 5 -0.15 -35.99 -20.08
CA SER A 5 -0.71 -34.64 -19.95
C SER A 5 -0.64 -34.27 -18.47
N SER A 6 0.35 -33.47 -18.08
CA SER A 6 0.37 -32.88 -16.74
C SER A 6 -0.83 -31.96 -16.59
N PRO A 7 -1.66 -32.09 -15.53
CA PRO A 7 -2.71 -31.12 -15.28
C PRO A 7 -2.05 -29.81 -14.88
N THR A 8 -2.17 -28.79 -15.73
CA THR A 8 -1.92 -27.40 -15.33
C THR A 8 -2.80 -27.10 -14.12
N PRO A 9 -2.25 -26.66 -12.98
CA PRO A 9 -3.04 -26.30 -11.83
C PRO A 9 -3.94 -25.13 -12.26
N ASN A 10 -5.24 -25.39 -12.28
CA ASN A 10 -6.27 -24.39 -12.54
C ASN A 10 -6.33 -23.47 -11.32
N ASN A 11 -5.34 -22.59 -11.19
CA ASN A 11 -5.22 -21.65 -10.09
C ASN A 11 -6.02 -20.40 -10.47
N SER A 12 -7.34 -20.56 -10.65
CA SER A 12 -8.27 -19.44 -10.80
C SER A 12 -8.41 -18.74 -9.46
N LEU A 13 -7.35 -18.06 -9.02
CA LEU A 13 -7.40 -17.15 -7.89
C LEU A 13 -8.33 -16.01 -8.31
N LYS A 14 -9.61 -16.13 -7.95
CA LYS A 14 -10.60 -15.07 -8.10
C LYS A 14 -10.09 -13.84 -7.33
N HIS A 15 -10.03 -12.70 -7.99
CA HIS A 15 -9.70 -11.43 -7.37
C HIS A 15 -10.98 -10.63 -7.17
N VAL A 16 -11.18 -10.13 -5.96
CA VAL A 16 -12.33 -9.29 -5.60
C VAL A 16 -11.94 -7.83 -5.73
N GLU A 17 -12.75 -7.09 -6.46
CA GLU A 17 -12.56 -5.67 -6.71
C GLU A 17 -13.83 -4.90 -6.36
N TRP A 18 -13.71 -3.95 -5.43
CA TRP A 18 -14.73 -2.99 -5.10
C TRP A 18 -14.58 -1.77 -6.00
N MET A 19 -15.72 -1.22 -6.43
CA MET A 19 -15.79 -0.10 -7.36
C MET A 19 -16.85 0.90 -6.91
N TRP A 20 -16.66 2.16 -7.28
CA TRP A 20 -17.61 3.25 -7.04
C TRP A 20 -17.99 3.94 -8.34
N LYS A 21 -19.22 4.44 -8.43
CA LYS A 21 -19.72 5.12 -9.64
C LYS A 21 -19.15 6.54 -9.73
N ALA A 22 -18.38 6.78 -10.77
CA ALA A 22 -17.54 7.97 -10.94
C ALA A 22 -18.19 9.12 -11.72
N ASN A 23 -19.42 8.94 -12.20
CA ASN A 23 -20.18 9.98 -12.88
C ASN A 23 -20.28 11.26 -12.01
N PRO A 24 -20.29 12.47 -12.63
CA PRO A 24 -20.55 13.72 -11.91
C PRO A 24 -21.87 13.69 -11.15
N ASP A 25 -22.94 13.22 -11.81
CA ASP A 25 -24.18 12.80 -11.17
C ASP A 25 -24.20 11.25 -11.05
N PRO A 26 -23.92 10.70 -9.87
CA PRO A 26 -23.88 9.25 -9.67
C PRO A 26 -25.27 8.59 -9.73
N PHE A 27 -26.37 9.35 -9.63
CA PHE A 27 -27.72 8.82 -9.62
C PHE A 27 -28.51 9.09 -10.91
N SER A 28 -27.90 9.80 -11.87
CA SER A 28 -28.49 9.99 -13.20
C SER A 28 -28.80 8.63 -13.87
N PRO A 29 -30.06 8.44 -14.34
CA PRO A 29 -30.46 7.24 -15.06
C PRO A 29 -30.08 7.28 -16.55
N SER A 30 -29.78 8.46 -17.11
CA SER A 30 -29.44 8.64 -18.53
C SER A 30 -27.97 8.43 -18.83
N ASP A 31 -27.12 8.51 -17.81
CA ASP A 31 -25.68 8.50 -18.00
C ASP A 31 -25.14 7.07 -18.09
N THR A 32 -24.22 6.85 -19.04
CA THR A 32 -23.47 5.59 -19.07
C THR A 32 -22.60 5.49 -17.81
N ALA A 33 -22.80 4.44 -17.03
CA ALA A 33 -22.16 4.30 -15.73
C ALA A 33 -20.64 4.10 -15.88
N THR A 34 -19.88 5.10 -15.44
CA THR A 34 -18.42 5.02 -15.33
C THR A 34 -18.08 4.54 -13.92
N TRP A 35 -17.24 3.52 -13.81
CA TRP A 35 -16.89 2.92 -12.53
C TRP A 35 -15.39 3.03 -12.30
N ASN A 36 -15.01 3.60 -11.17
CA ASN A 36 -13.63 3.65 -10.72
C ASN A 36 -13.39 2.61 -9.63
N HIS A 37 -12.12 2.26 -9.46
CA HIS A 37 -11.69 1.29 -8.46
C HIS A 37 -11.26 2.01 -7.19
N TYR A 38 -11.43 1.35 -6.06
CA TYR A 38 -10.73 1.73 -4.84
C TYR A 38 -9.25 1.38 -4.96
N SER A 39 -8.41 2.06 -4.19
CA SER A 39 -7.01 1.66 -4.04
C SER A 39 -6.91 0.24 -3.47
N ASP A 40 -5.78 -0.44 -3.68
CA ASP A 40 -5.56 -1.78 -3.11
C ASP A 40 -5.86 -1.82 -1.60
N LEU A 41 -5.49 -0.77 -0.87
CA LEU A 41 -5.59 -0.73 0.58
C LEU A 41 -7.02 -0.49 1.05
N GLU A 42 -7.73 0.46 0.41
CA GLU A 42 -9.16 0.66 0.65
C GLU A 42 -9.94 -0.61 0.28
N ASN A 43 -9.63 -1.25 -0.85
CA ASN A 43 -10.25 -2.51 -1.25
C ASN A 43 -10.04 -3.62 -0.20
N LEU A 44 -8.85 -3.72 0.40
CA LEU A 44 -8.57 -4.66 1.49
C LEU A 44 -9.40 -4.34 2.75
N ILE A 45 -9.57 -3.06 3.09
CA ILE A 45 -10.37 -2.63 4.25
C ILE A 45 -11.85 -2.95 4.02
N ILE A 46 -12.37 -2.62 2.84
CA ILE A 46 -13.77 -2.87 2.46
C ILE A 46 -14.05 -4.38 2.46
N GLU A 47 -13.20 -5.18 1.80
CA GLU A 47 -13.41 -6.63 1.72
C GLU A 47 -13.29 -7.30 3.10
N GLU A 48 -12.34 -6.90 3.97
CA GLU A 48 -12.27 -7.42 5.34
C GLU A 48 -13.57 -7.14 6.11
N ALA A 49 -14.05 -5.89 6.09
CA ALA A 49 -15.28 -5.51 6.78
C ALA A 49 -16.51 -6.26 6.23
N PHE A 50 -16.58 -6.46 4.91
CA PHE A 50 -17.66 -7.21 4.27
C PHE A 50 -17.64 -8.70 4.67
N GLN A 51 -16.48 -9.34 4.63
CA GLN A 51 -16.33 -10.75 5.04
C GLN A 51 -16.63 -10.96 6.52
N ASP A 52 -16.27 -9.97 7.36
CA ASP A 52 -16.58 -9.94 8.78
C ASP A 52 -18.04 -9.57 9.10
N LYS A 53 -18.89 -9.40 8.06
CA LYS A 53 -20.32 -9.04 8.16
C LYS A 53 -20.56 -7.76 8.96
N GLN A 54 -19.61 -6.83 8.91
CA GLN A 54 -19.81 -5.50 9.47
C GLN A 54 -20.86 -4.76 8.62
N PRO A 55 -21.69 -3.90 9.22
CA PRO A 55 -22.66 -3.11 8.45
C PRO A 55 -21.98 -2.04 7.59
N ARG A 56 -20.76 -1.63 7.97
CA ARG A 56 -20.01 -0.58 7.29
C ARG A 56 -18.51 -0.83 7.28
N ALA A 57 -17.83 -0.31 6.26
CA ALA A 57 -16.37 -0.16 6.24
C ALA A 57 -16.01 1.32 6.42
N LEU A 58 -15.11 1.63 7.35
CA LEU A 58 -14.65 2.99 7.61
C LEU A 58 -13.36 3.26 6.83
N LEU A 59 -13.35 4.30 6.00
CA LEU A 59 -12.19 4.78 5.26
C LEU A 59 -11.87 6.22 5.68
N ASP A 60 -10.77 6.78 5.19
CA ASP A 60 -10.29 8.09 5.64
C ASP A 60 -11.26 9.24 5.28
N ASP A 61 -11.69 9.29 4.02
CA ASP A 61 -12.50 10.40 3.48
C ASP A 61 -14.01 10.09 3.42
N TYR A 62 -14.37 8.82 3.56
CA TYR A 62 -15.73 8.31 3.42
C TYR A 62 -15.91 6.99 4.19
N TYR A 63 -17.14 6.51 4.27
CA TYR A 63 -17.44 5.16 4.70
C TYR A 63 -18.31 4.45 3.67
N ILE A 64 -18.27 3.13 3.70
CA ILE A 64 -19.11 2.26 2.89
C ILE A 64 -20.24 1.74 3.76
N ASP A 65 -21.47 1.98 3.33
CA ASP A 65 -22.67 1.33 3.85
C ASP A 65 -23.02 0.14 2.95
N PHE A 66 -22.91 -1.07 3.51
CA PHE A 66 -23.18 -2.30 2.77
C PHE A 66 -24.67 -2.60 2.62
N GLU A 67 -25.52 -2.07 3.50
CA GLU A 67 -26.98 -2.27 3.40
C GLU A 67 -27.53 -1.47 2.21
N SER A 68 -27.14 -0.21 2.11
CA SER A 68 -27.56 0.68 1.01
C SER A 68 -26.72 0.51 -0.26
N ASN A 69 -25.57 -0.18 -0.20
CA ASN A 69 -24.57 -0.23 -1.27
C ASN A 69 -24.10 1.16 -1.71
N LEU A 70 -23.78 2.01 -0.73
CA LEU A 70 -23.37 3.39 -0.94
C LEU A 70 -22.01 3.66 -0.29
N GLN A 71 -21.21 4.46 -0.98
CA GLN A 71 -20.13 5.25 -0.41
C GLN A 71 -20.71 6.59 0.04
N ILE A 72 -20.42 7.04 1.26
CA ILE A 72 -20.92 8.30 1.83
C ILE A 72 -19.72 9.07 2.42
N SER A 73 -19.58 10.35 2.07
CA SER A 73 -18.49 11.18 2.59
C SER A 73 -18.57 11.36 4.10
N ASN A 74 -17.42 11.33 4.78
CA ASN A 74 -17.34 11.58 6.23
C ASN A 74 -17.65 13.04 6.62
N ILE A 75 -17.66 13.96 5.64
CA ILE A 75 -17.82 15.41 5.85
C ILE A 75 -19.21 15.89 5.41
N ASP A 76 -19.76 15.27 4.37
CA ASP A 76 -20.98 15.73 3.70
C ASP A 76 -21.83 14.54 3.27
N ASP A 77 -22.84 14.22 4.06
CA ASP A 77 -23.72 13.07 3.85
C ASP A 77 -24.51 13.15 2.53
N TYR A 78 -24.59 14.33 1.88
CA TYR A 78 -25.21 14.44 0.55
C TYR A 78 -24.28 13.97 -0.57
N LYS A 79 -22.96 13.88 -0.32
CA LYS A 79 -21.99 13.33 -1.26
C LYS A 79 -21.96 11.82 -1.15
N GLN A 80 -22.86 11.20 -1.90
CA GLN A 80 -23.01 9.75 -1.95
C GLN A 80 -22.74 9.21 -3.35
N ARG A 81 -22.21 7.98 -3.42
CA ARG A 81 -21.97 7.28 -4.68
C ARG A 81 -22.35 5.80 -4.54
N PRO A 82 -23.08 5.22 -5.50
CA PRO A 82 -23.28 3.78 -5.57
C PRO A 82 -21.96 3.03 -5.65
N ILE A 83 -21.92 1.87 -5.00
CA ILE A 83 -20.78 0.97 -5.04
C ILE A 83 -21.17 -0.41 -5.54
N LYS A 84 -20.19 -1.20 -5.96
CA LYS A 84 -20.39 -2.60 -6.32
C LYS A 84 -19.14 -3.43 -6.04
N ARG A 85 -19.37 -4.72 -5.79
CA ARG A 85 -18.34 -5.75 -5.66
C ARG A 85 -18.32 -6.60 -6.93
N VAL A 86 -17.15 -6.84 -7.49
CA VAL A 86 -16.97 -7.66 -8.70
C VAL A 86 -15.93 -8.74 -8.42
N GLU A 87 -16.22 -9.99 -8.82
CA GLU A 87 -15.23 -11.07 -8.86
C GLU A 87 -14.67 -11.17 -10.27
N ARG A 88 -13.35 -11.02 -10.41
CA ARG A 88 -12.64 -11.14 -11.68
C ARG A 88 -11.66 -12.30 -11.67
N GLU A 89 -11.38 -12.83 -12.85
CA GLU A 89 -10.25 -13.73 -13.05
C GLU A 89 -8.96 -12.90 -13.13
N ARG A 90 -7.88 -13.38 -12.48
CA ARG A 90 -6.61 -12.66 -12.33
C ARG A 90 -5.92 -12.25 -13.64
N GLN A 91 -6.38 -12.79 -14.78
CA GLN A 91 -5.82 -12.54 -16.10
C GLN A 91 -6.12 -11.12 -16.63
N ASP A 92 -7.04 -10.39 -15.98
CA ASP A 92 -7.64 -9.16 -16.52
C ASP A 92 -6.97 -7.81 -16.16
N LYS A 93 -5.85 -7.79 -15.45
CA LYS A 93 -5.15 -6.51 -15.18
C LYS A 93 -3.64 -6.68 -14.99
N HIS A 94 -2.88 -6.01 -15.85
CA HIS A 94 -1.44 -5.87 -15.72
C HIS A 94 -1.07 -4.68 -14.83
N LEU A 95 0.17 -4.77 -14.33
CA LEU A 95 0.92 -3.89 -13.43
C LEU A 95 0.59 -2.40 -13.57
N ARG A 96 0.49 -1.69 -12.43
CA ARG A 96 0.26 -0.23 -12.36
C ARG A 96 1.25 0.54 -13.22
N GLU A 97 0.83 0.93 -14.42
CA GLU A 97 1.65 1.71 -15.36
C GLU A 97 2.19 2.98 -14.71
N ALA A 98 1.41 3.65 -13.85
CA ALA A 98 1.83 4.84 -13.10
C ALA A 98 3.09 4.65 -12.23
N ARG A 99 3.47 3.41 -11.86
CA ARG A 99 4.76 3.14 -11.18
C ARG A 99 5.96 3.12 -12.12
N PHE A 100 5.70 2.89 -13.41
CA PHE A 100 6.68 2.84 -14.49
C PHE A 100 6.65 4.12 -15.34
N MET A 101 5.65 4.98 -15.13
CA MET A 101 5.64 6.33 -15.68
C MET A 101 6.72 7.16 -14.98
N ASP A 102 7.50 7.88 -15.78
CA ASP A 102 8.58 8.75 -15.32
C ASP A 102 8.03 9.84 -14.37
N LEU A 103 8.00 9.56 -13.06
CA LEU A 103 8.14 10.64 -12.09
C LEU A 103 9.44 11.35 -12.47
N PRO A 104 9.42 12.65 -12.82
CA PRO A 104 10.57 13.33 -13.40
C PRO A 104 11.79 13.00 -12.53
N VAL A 105 12.70 12.24 -13.13
CA VAL A 105 13.98 11.92 -12.51
C VAL A 105 14.60 13.28 -12.26
N SER A 106 14.80 13.64 -10.99
CA SER A 106 15.61 14.83 -10.71
C SER A 106 16.92 14.62 -11.45
N VAL A 107 17.27 15.58 -12.32
CA VAL A 107 18.28 15.42 -13.37
C VAL A 107 19.66 15.00 -12.79
N GLY A 108 19.84 15.08 -11.47
CA GLY A 108 21.06 14.72 -10.77
C GLY A 108 21.21 13.30 -10.21
N ARG A 109 20.16 12.46 -10.07
CA ARG A 109 20.30 11.19 -9.30
C ARG A 109 19.55 9.98 -9.86
N SER A 110 20.29 9.03 -10.44
CA SER A 110 19.81 7.68 -10.73
C SER A 110 19.87 6.78 -9.48
N PHE A 111 18.87 5.90 -9.31
CA PHE A 111 18.80 4.91 -8.22
C PHE A 111 19.98 3.92 -8.22
N GLY A 112 20.63 3.72 -9.38
CA GLY A 112 21.75 2.82 -9.55
C GLY A 112 23.00 3.57 -10.01
N GLY A 113 24.09 3.44 -9.25
CA GLY A 113 25.45 3.78 -9.68
C GLY A 113 26.17 4.89 -8.90
N GLN A 114 25.46 5.79 -8.20
CA GLN A 114 26.10 6.90 -7.48
C GLN A 114 26.30 6.66 -5.98
N TYR A 115 25.54 5.74 -5.39
CA TYR A 115 25.74 5.32 -4.01
C TYR A 115 26.75 4.19 -4.01
N GLY A 116 27.73 4.21 -3.09
CA GLY A 116 28.64 3.08 -2.90
C GLY A 116 27.89 1.81 -2.48
N TRP A 117 28.56 0.89 -1.78
CA TRP A 117 27.94 -0.39 -1.37
C TRP A 117 26.64 -0.25 -0.53
N VAL A 118 26.39 0.92 0.07
CA VAL A 118 25.20 1.18 0.91
C VAL A 118 24.56 2.52 0.54
N SER A 119 23.24 2.54 0.37
CA SER A 119 22.45 3.76 0.11
C SER A 119 22.52 4.74 1.30
N PRO A 120 22.65 6.07 1.07
CA PRO A 120 22.56 7.10 2.11
C PRO A 120 21.30 7.00 2.96
N PHE A 121 20.17 6.62 2.34
CA PHE A 121 18.93 6.36 3.07
C PHE A 121 19.13 5.33 4.18
N VAL A 122 19.79 4.21 3.88
CA VAL A 122 20.07 3.16 4.86
C VAL A 122 21.04 3.66 5.94
N ILE A 123 22.01 4.51 5.60
CA ILE A 123 22.95 5.10 6.55
C ILE A 123 22.22 6.01 7.55
N GLU A 124 21.35 6.89 7.06
CA GLU A 124 20.60 7.83 7.89
C GLU A 124 19.55 7.14 8.75
N VAL A 125 18.80 6.17 8.20
CA VAL A 125 17.87 5.34 8.98
C VAL A 125 18.61 4.60 10.09
N ARG A 126 19.79 4.04 9.81
CA ARG A 126 20.62 3.39 10.84
C ARG A 126 21.01 4.37 11.94
N ARG A 127 21.41 5.60 11.57
CA ARG A 127 21.79 6.66 12.52
C ARG A 127 20.63 7.08 13.40
N ASP A 128 19.46 7.33 12.80
CA ASP A 128 18.24 7.72 13.52
C ASP A 128 17.79 6.63 14.51
N LEU A 129 17.87 5.37 14.08
CA LEU A 129 17.57 4.22 14.93
C LEU A 129 18.66 3.91 15.97
N LYS A 130 19.79 4.64 15.96
CA LYS A 130 20.96 4.45 16.83
C LYS A 130 21.50 3.02 16.79
N LEU A 131 21.61 2.45 15.59
CA LEU A 131 22.10 1.10 15.36
C LEU A 131 23.56 1.12 14.93
N GLU A 132 24.36 0.17 15.42
CA GLU A 132 25.72 -0.04 14.93
C GLU A 132 25.70 -0.76 13.56
N PRO A 133 26.78 -0.67 12.75
CA PRO A 133 26.88 -1.40 11.48
C PRO A 133 26.68 -2.93 11.58
N ASN A 134 26.91 -3.49 12.77
CA ASN A 134 26.72 -4.91 13.06
C ASN A 134 25.35 -5.23 13.66
N ASP A 135 24.51 -4.22 13.90
CA ASP A 135 23.11 -4.35 14.35
C ASP A 135 22.15 -4.36 13.17
N LEU A 136 22.57 -4.81 11.99
CA LEU A 136 21.65 -4.99 10.88
C LEU A 136 20.82 -6.27 11.08
N PRO A 137 19.56 -6.30 10.65
CA PRO A 137 18.67 -7.47 10.79
C PRO A 137 19.22 -8.77 10.21
N SER A 138 20.08 -8.68 9.19
CA SER A 138 20.78 -9.82 8.59
C SER A 138 21.82 -10.46 9.53
N LYS A 139 22.34 -9.71 10.50
CA LYS A 139 23.36 -10.15 11.46
C LYS A 139 22.78 -10.38 12.86
N LYS A 140 21.75 -9.63 13.26
CA LYS A 140 21.09 -9.73 14.57
C LYS A 140 19.57 -9.86 14.42
N PRO A 141 19.05 -11.07 14.14
CA PRO A 141 17.61 -11.26 13.89
C PRO A 141 16.71 -10.90 15.08
N ASN A 142 17.24 -10.93 16.30
CA ASN A 142 16.51 -10.58 17.52
C ASN A 142 16.04 -9.11 17.58
N ILE A 143 16.61 -8.22 16.76
CA ILE A 143 16.18 -6.81 16.68
C ILE A 143 14.95 -6.62 15.79
N ILE A 144 14.62 -7.61 14.95
CA ILE A 144 13.55 -7.49 13.94
C ILE A 144 12.22 -7.06 14.56
N PRO A 145 11.73 -7.65 15.66
CA PRO A 145 10.47 -7.23 16.26
C PRO A 145 10.47 -5.75 16.66
N MET A 146 11.57 -5.25 17.24
CA MET A 146 11.70 -3.83 17.61
C MET A 146 11.65 -2.94 16.37
N LEU A 147 12.35 -3.30 15.28
CA LEU A 147 12.33 -2.52 14.04
C LEU A 147 10.94 -2.48 13.41
N ILE A 148 10.21 -3.60 13.47
CA ILE A 148 8.85 -3.69 12.96
C ILE A 148 7.91 -2.80 13.76
N GLU A 149 8.02 -2.78 15.09
CA GLU A 149 7.20 -1.88 15.93
C GLU A 149 7.52 -0.39 15.65
N LYS A 150 8.80 -0.04 15.48
CA LYS A 150 9.20 1.33 15.10
C LYS A 150 8.70 1.72 13.70
N ALA A 151 8.86 0.84 12.71
CA ALA A 151 8.39 1.08 11.35
C ALA A 151 6.87 1.21 11.31
N ALA A 152 6.13 0.33 11.98
CA ALA A 152 4.69 0.39 12.06
C ALA A 152 4.21 1.69 12.74
N ARG A 153 4.92 2.16 13.77
CA ARG A 153 4.64 3.46 14.38
C ARG A 153 4.88 4.62 13.42
N GLY A 154 6.02 4.64 12.73
CA GLY A 154 6.31 5.66 11.73
C GLY A 154 5.28 5.71 10.59
N ILE A 155 4.79 4.54 10.14
CA ILE A 155 3.69 4.46 9.16
C ILE A 155 2.42 5.13 9.70
N ILE A 156 2.04 4.87 10.95
CA ILE A 156 0.86 5.48 11.59
C ILE A 156 1.05 6.99 11.72
N ASP A 157 2.21 7.44 12.19
CA ASP A 157 2.49 8.85 12.43
C ASP A 157 2.45 9.65 11.11
N GLU A 158 3.06 9.11 10.04
CA GLU A 158 2.99 9.69 8.69
C GLU A 158 1.56 9.69 8.14
N GLY A 159 0.84 8.57 8.29
CA GLY A 159 -0.56 8.48 7.88
C GLY A 159 -1.42 9.56 8.52
N LYS A 160 -1.27 9.78 9.82
CA LYS A 160 -1.95 10.87 10.54
C LYS A 160 -1.57 12.24 9.99
N HIS A 161 -0.29 12.45 9.71
CA HIS A 161 0.20 13.72 9.17
C HIS A 161 -0.47 14.09 7.82
N ILE A 162 -0.70 13.10 6.96
CA ILE A 162 -1.29 13.31 5.62
C ILE A 162 -2.80 13.05 5.55
N GLY A 163 -3.47 12.78 6.68
CA GLY A 163 -4.91 12.47 6.73
C GLY A 163 -5.29 11.09 6.18
N LYS A 164 -4.37 10.12 6.21
CA LYS A 164 -4.56 8.71 5.79
C LYS A 164 -4.41 7.75 6.97
N GLU A 165 -5.10 8.03 8.08
CA GLU A 165 -4.97 7.29 9.33
C GLU A 165 -5.44 5.84 9.20
N ARG A 166 -6.58 5.58 8.57
CA ARG A 166 -7.16 4.24 8.39
C ARG A 166 -6.28 3.37 7.50
N GLU A 167 -5.82 3.92 6.39
CA GLU A 167 -4.82 3.26 5.54
C GLU A 167 -3.57 2.90 6.37
N ALA A 168 -3.05 3.84 7.16
CA ALA A 168 -1.84 3.63 7.94
C ALA A 168 -2.01 2.57 9.05
N GLU A 169 -3.13 2.58 9.76
CA GLU A 169 -3.50 1.55 10.74
C GLU A 169 -3.51 0.16 10.09
N LYS A 170 -4.10 0.05 8.89
CA LYS A 170 -4.15 -1.21 8.14
C LYS A 170 -2.75 -1.69 7.72
N LEU A 171 -1.92 -0.82 7.17
CA LEU A 171 -0.54 -1.15 6.79
C LEU A 171 0.29 -1.58 8.01
N ALA A 172 0.18 -0.83 9.12
CA ALA A 172 0.87 -1.14 10.37
C ALA A 172 0.43 -2.49 10.95
N LYS A 173 -0.88 -2.79 10.96
CA LYS A 173 -1.43 -4.10 11.37
C LYS A 173 -0.81 -5.22 10.53
N MET A 174 -0.86 -5.11 9.20
CA MET A 174 -0.31 -6.10 8.28
C MET A 174 1.20 -6.32 8.45
N LEU A 175 1.96 -5.27 8.80
CA LEU A 175 3.38 -5.39 9.09
C LEU A 175 3.63 -6.12 10.43
N LYS A 176 2.88 -5.75 11.47
CA LYS A 176 3.01 -6.33 12.83
C LYS A 176 2.64 -7.80 12.88
N GLU A 177 1.71 -8.27 12.05
CA GLU A 177 1.32 -9.69 11.93
C GLU A 177 2.51 -10.62 11.66
N LYS A 178 3.57 -10.12 11.01
CA LYS A 178 4.76 -10.91 10.66
C LYS A 178 5.97 -10.64 11.54
N LYS A 179 5.83 -9.83 12.61
CA LYS A 179 6.97 -9.40 13.44
C LYS A 179 7.81 -10.53 14.04
N ASN A 180 7.17 -11.67 14.35
CA ASN A 180 7.81 -12.84 14.96
C ASN A 180 8.02 -14.00 13.96
N ALA A 181 7.70 -13.81 12.68
CA ALA A 181 7.73 -14.87 11.67
C ALA A 181 9.13 -15.09 11.03
N GLY A 182 10.14 -14.35 11.50
CA GLY A 182 11.48 -14.39 10.95
C GLY A 182 11.68 -13.44 9.76
N MET A 183 12.94 -13.29 9.36
CA MET A 183 13.37 -12.27 8.40
C MET A 183 12.75 -12.43 7.01
N GLU A 184 12.67 -13.67 6.52
CA GLU A 184 12.13 -13.96 5.19
C GLU A 184 10.66 -13.55 5.06
N GLU A 185 9.84 -13.90 6.05
CA GLU A 185 8.42 -13.55 6.06
C GLU A 185 8.19 -12.05 6.25
N VAL A 186 9.03 -11.40 7.05
CA VAL A 186 9.05 -9.93 7.17
C VAL A 186 9.40 -9.29 5.83
N TRP A 187 10.40 -9.79 5.11
CA TRP A 187 10.78 -9.27 3.80
C TRP A 187 9.68 -9.42 2.76
N LYS A 188 9.07 -10.61 2.66
CA LYS A 188 7.91 -10.83 1.79
C LYS A 188 6.79 -9.85 2.13
N ARG A 189 6.54 -9.60 3.42
CA ARG A 189 5.54 -8.62 3.87
C ARG A 189 5.91 -7.20 3.47
N CYS A 190 7.13 -6.74 3.73
CA CYS A 190 7.59 -5.41 3.33
C CYS A 190 7.51 -5.21 1.82
N ALA A 191 7.93 -6.20 1.04
CA ALA A 191 7.81 -6.18 -0.42
C ALA A 191 6.34 -6.07 -0.84
N TYR A 192 5.46 -6.88 -0.25
CA TYR A 192 4.03 -6.81 -0.52
C TYR A 192 3.43 -5.44 -0.18
N LEU A 193 3.73 -4.88 1.01
CA LEU A 193 3.25 -3.54 1.39
C LEU A 193 3.76 -2.46 0.43
N TYR A 194 5.03 -2.56 0.00
CA TYR A 194 5.60 -1.68 -1.00
C TYR A 194 4.96 -1.85 -2.38
N THR A 195 4.34 -3.00 -2.66
CA THR A 195 3.56 -3.20 -3.89
C THR A 195 2.15 -2.63 -3.84
N LEU A 196 1.56 -2.35 -2.68
CA LEU A 196 0.19 -1.82 -2.56
C LEU A 196 0.05 -0.40 -3.12
N GLU A 197 -1.14 -0.04 -3.59
CA GLU A 197 -1.45 1.35 -3.93
C GLU A 197 -1.77 2.06 -2.63
N SER A 198 -0.76 2.67 -2.04
CA SER A 198 -0.88 3.36 -0.76
C SER A 198 0.05 4.56 -0.72
N PHE A 199 -0.17 5.44 0.26
CA PHE A 199 0.75 6.56 0.51
C PHE A 199 2.18 6.09 0.81
N LEU A 200 2.35 4.94 1.47
CA LEU A 200 3.65 4.44 1.92
C LEU A 200 4.65 4.30 0.76
N TYR A 201 4.23 3.76 -0.38
CA TYR A 201 5.13 3.61 -1.53
C TYR A 201 5.58 4.99 -2.07
N LYS A 202 4.66 5.97 -2.11
CA LYS A 202 4.94 7.33 -2.61
C LYS A 202 5.91 8.02 -1.66
N THR A 203 5.65 7.98 -0.36
CA THR A 203 6.50 8.58 0.68
C THR A 203 7.89 7.94 0.70
N LEU A 204 7.99 6.61 0.68
CA LEU A 204 9.29 5.93 0.66
C LEU A 204 10.10 6.28 -0.59
N ASN A 205 9.47 6.32 -1.76
CA ASN A 205 10.16 6.71 -2.99
C ASN A 205 10.63 8.16 -2.96
N ALA A 206 9.83 9.08 -2.44
CA ALA A 206 10.22 10.47 -2.27
C ALA A 206 11.42 10.57 -1.29
N ALA A 207 11.32 9.94 -0.12
CA ALA A 207 12.37 9.95 0.89
C ALA A 207 13.69 9.34 0.38
N MET A 208 13.64 8.16 -0.27
CA MET A 208 14.85 7.51 -0.81
C MET A 208 15.54 8.33 -1.90
N ARG A 209 14.81 9.22 -2.60
CA ARG A 209 15.38 10.13 -3.61
C ARG A 209 15.98 11.38 -2.99
N LEU A 210 15.34 11.92 -1.96
CA LEU A 210 15.78 13.13 -1.25
C LEU A 210 16.98 12.86 -0.33
N VAL A 211 16.96 11.74 0.40
CA VAL A 211 17.98 11.46 1.41
C VAL A 211 19.36 11.28 0.80
N GLY A 212 20.32 11.99 1.37
CA GLY A 212 21.69 12.08 0.90
C GLY A 212 21.91 13.14 -0.16
N ASP A 213 20.88 13.87 -0.61
CA ASP A 213 21.04 15.07 -1.43
C ASP A 213 21.65 16.19 -0.58
N LYS A 214 22.84 16.67 -0.99
CA LYS A 214 23.58 17.69 -0.25
C LYS A 214 22.93 19.06 -0.37
N GLU A 215 22.29 19.33 -1.50
CA GLU A 215 21.62 20.62 -1.74
C GLU A 215 20.36 20.77 -0.89
N HIS A 216 19.70 19.66 -0.59
CA HIS A 216 18.45 19.62 0.18
C HIS A 216 18.62 19.00 1.57
N GLU A 217 19.84 18.98 2.12
CA GLU A 217 20.13 18.33 3.42
C GLU A 217 19.26 18.84 4.57
N GLN A 218 18.92 20.13 4.57
CA GLN A 218 18.04 20.72 5.60
C GLN A 218 16.57 20.31 5.47
N VAL A 219 16.15 19.84 4.29
CA VAL A 219 14.75 19.48 4.01
C VAL A 219 14.46 18.03 4.40
N TRP A 220 15.44 17.14 4.24
CA TRP A 220 15.24 15.72 4.55
C TRP A 220 15.76 15.29 5.93
N ARG A 221 16.50 16.16 6.65
CA ARG A 221 16.85 15.97 8.08
C ARG A 221 15.71 16.40 9.00
#